data_AF-A0A344TLC1-F1
#
_entry.id   AF-A0A344TLC1-F1
#
_cell.length_a   1.000
_cell.length_b   1.000
_cell.length_c   1.000
_cell.angle_alpha   90.00
_cell.angle_beta   90.00
_cell.angle_gamma   90.00
#
_symmetry.space_group_name_H-M   'P 1'
#
loop_
_entity.id
_entity.type
_entity.pdbx_description
1 polymer ?
#
loop_
_entity_poly.entity_id
_entity_poly.type
_entity_poly.pdbx_seq_one_letter_code
_entity_poly.pdbx_strand_id
1 'polypeptide(L)'
;MLLQTSYKRQLAHQFLMYYYWLVFCPLPFCCLCGIAELAKSTDMWIHLLKTWLVEIPILWLFLRRNDHLTSIVGLGALINVSTWTFLVYYYYQFGGNIYFLELLVALVESLWIRSLWSINWPKSVLIGLVANAVSFGLGWSGIL
;
A
#
# COMPACT_ATOMS: atom_id res chain seq x y z
N MET A 1 7.47 11.35 -22.99
CA MET A 1 7.31 11.74 -21.57
C MET A 1 5.85 12.03 -21.20
N LEU A 2 5.11 12.86 -21.95
CA LEU A 2 3.69 13.20 -21.70
C LEU A 2 2.71 12.01 -21.69
N LEU A 3 2.93 10.98 -22.53
CA LEU A 3 2.09 9.77 -22.56
C LEU A 3 2.24 8.93 -21.28
N GLN A 4 3.42 8.89 -20.69
CA GLN A 4 3.71 8.07 -19.51
C GLN A 4 3.11 8.68 -18.24
N THR A 5 3.07 10.02 -18.16
CA THR A 5 2.37 10.74 -17.08
C THR A 5 0.86 10.64 -17.21
N SER A 6 0.30 10.66 -18.43
CA SER A 6 -1.14 10.47 -18.63
C SER A 6 -1.59 9.05 -18.28
N TYR A 7 -0.81 8.03 -18.66
CA TYR A 7 -1.08 6.63 -18.30
C TYR A 7 -1.02 6.39 -16.80
N LYS A 8 0.03 6.88 -16.12
CA LYS A 8 0.14 6.79 -14.65
C LYS A 8 -1.02 7.49 -13.94
N ARG A 9 -1.46 8.64 -14.45
CA ARG A 9 -2.60 9.38 -13.89
C ARG A 9 -3.92 8.62 -14.08
N GLN A 10 -4.10 7.98 -15.24
CA GLN A 10 -5.27 7.16 -15.54
C GLN A 10 -5.28 5.86 -14.71
N LEU A 11 -4.10 5.25 -14.48
CA LEU A 11 -3.95 4.10 -13.59
C LEU A 11 -4.16 4.46 -12.12
N ALA A 12 -3.72 5.64 -11.66
CA ALA A 12 -4.02 6.16 -10.34
C ALA A 12 -5.52 6.47 -10.16
N HIS A 13 -6.21 6.88 -11.24
CA HIS A 13 -7.67 7.01 -11.24
C HIS A 13 -8.37 5.65 -11.20
N GLN A 14 -7.92 4.67 -11.99
CA GLN A 14 -8.43 3.30 -11.93
C GLN A 14 -8.14 2.67 -10.57
N PHE A 15 -7.01 2.99 -9.94
CA PHE A 15 -6.66 2.61 -8.57
C PHE A 15 -7.67 3.14 -7.57
N LEU A 16 -7.90 4.46 -7.59
CA LEU A 16 -8.93 5.08 -6.75
C LEU A 16 -10.28 4.41 -6.99
N MET A 17 -10.68 4.16 -8.23
CA MET A 17 -11.96 3.52 -8.54
C MET A 17 -12.04 2.07 -8.05
N TYR A 18 -10.99 1.26 -8.23
CA TYR A 18 -10.97 -0.15 -7.81
C TYR A 18 -10.85 -0.28 -6.28
N TYR A 19 -10.08 0.62 -5.65
CA TYR A 19 -10.00 0.76 -4.21
C TYR A 19 -11.33 1.22 -3.61
N TYR A 20 -11.97 2.24 -4.20
CA TYR A 20 -13.33 2.63 -3.84
C TYR A 20 -14.31 1.47 -4.04
N TRP A 21 -14.12 0.63 -5.05
CA TRP A 21 -15.02 -0.50 -5.27
C TRP A 21 -14.80 -1.65 -4.27
N LEU A 22 -13.55 -2.00 -3.96
CA LEU A 22 -13.19 -3.04 -2.98
C LEU A 22 -13.47 -2.62 -1.54
N VAL A 23 -13.32 -1.34 -1.21
CA VAL A 23 -13.50 -0.81 0.15
C VAL A 23 -14.89 -0.19 0.37
N PHE A 24 -15.56 0.31 -0.69
CA PHE A 24 -16.81 1.08 -0.57
C PHE A 24 -18.02 0.59 -1.41
N CYS A 25 -17.95 -0.53 -2.15
CA CYS A 25 -19.14 -1.13 -2.81
C CYS A 25 -19.80 -2.20 -1.90
N PRO A 26 -21.11 -2.48 -2.01
CA PRO A 26 -22.13 -2.10 -1.04
C PRO A 26 -22.67 -3.30 -0.27
N LEU A 27 -22.11 -3.59 0.90
CA LEU A 27 -22.81 -4.23 2.02
C LEU A 27 -22.78 -3.19 3.17
N PRO A 28 -23.66 -2.18 3.09
CA PRO A 28 -23.32 -0.82 3.52
C PRO A 28 -23.68 -0.57 5.00
N PHE A 29 -23.11 0.50 5.55
CA PHE A 29 -23.40 1.17 6.83
C PHE A 29 -22.75 0.69 8.14
N CYS A 30 -22.42 -0.59 8.34
CA CYS A 30 -21.75 -0.99 9.61
C CYS A 30 -20.23 -0.74 9.64
N CYS A 31 -19.53 -0.84 8.50
CA CYS A 31 -18.06 -0.74 8.46
C CYS A 31 -17.51 0.68 8.65
N LEU A 32 -18.28 1.70 8.28
CA LEU A 32 -17.89 3.10 8.45
C LEU A 32 -17.87 3.50 9.94
N CYS A 33 -18.72 2.91 10.78
CA CYS A 33 -18.73 3.21 12.21
C CYS A 33 -17.47 2.63 12.89
N GLY A 34 -17.17 1.35 12.66
CA GLY A 34 -16.00 0.68 13.25
C GLY A 34 -14.66 1.24 12.75
N ILE A 35 -14.52 1.52 11.45
CA ILE A 35 -13.29 2.12 10.89
C ILE A 35 -13.16 3.60 11.29
N ALA A 36 -14.25 4.36 11.41
CA ALA A 36 -14.17 5.74 11.90
C ALA A 36 -13.85 5.83 13.40
N GLU A 37 -14.25 4.84 14.20
CA GLU A 37 -13.87 4.72 15.61
C GLU A 37 -12.41 4.25 15.77
N LEU A 38 -11.94 3.33 14.93
CA LEU A 38 -10.53 2.91 14.91
C LEU A 38 -9.62 4.03 14.37
N ALA A 39 -10.06 4.77 13.34
CA ALA A 39 -9.34 5.92 12.77
C ALA A 39 -9.32 7.17 13.67
N LYS A 40 -10.09 7.19 14.77
CA LYS A 40 -9.96 8.21 15.81
C LYS A 40 -8.76 7.98 16.72
N SER A 41 -8.18 6.77 16.74
CA SER A 41 -6.92 6.52 17.44
C SER A 41 -5.79 7.20 16.68
N THR A 42 -5.14 8.16 17.35
CA THR A 42 -3.89 8.78 16.88
C THR A 42 -2.80 7.73 16.60
N ASP A 43 -2.86 6.57 17.26
CA ASP A 43 -1.85 5.51 17.14
C ASP A 43 -1.91 4.84 15.75
N MET A 44 -3.10 4.66 15.17
CA MET A 44 -3.24 4.09 13.82
C MET A 44 -2.56 4.95 12.75
N TRP A 45 -2.75 6.27 12.81
CA TRP A 45 -2.11 7.19 11.87
C TRP A 45 -0.60 7.25 12.08
N ILE A 46 -0.13 7.12 13.33
CA ILE A 46 1.30 7.05 13.63
C ILE A 46 1.93 5.80 13.00
N HIS A 47 1.29 4.63 13.11
CA HIS A 47 1.80 3.40 12.48
C HIS A 47 1.88 3.54 10.96
N LEU A 48 0.84 4.07 10.30
CA LEU A 48 0.87 4.35 8.86
C LEU A 48 2.03 5.27 8.48
N LEU A 49 2.24 6.34 9.26
CA LEU A 49 3.27 7.34 8.99
C LEU A 49 4.68 6.75 9.19
N LYS A 50 4.85 5.89 10.20
CA LYS A 50 6.09 5.13 10.39
C LYS A 50 6.33 4.14 9.25
N THR A 51 5.29 3.47 8.73
CA THR A 51 5.41 2.59 7.57
C THR A 51 5.85 3.38 6.33
N TRP A 52 5.28 4.57 6.11
CA TRP A 52 5.73 5.46 5.04
C TRP A 52 7.21 5.85 5.17
N LEU A 53 7.69 6.13 6.39
CA LEU A 53 9.10 6.46 6.64
C LEU A 53 10.07 5.32 6.28
N VAL A 54 9.59 4.08 6.22
CA VAL A 54 10.41 2.91 5.86
C VAL A 54 10.23 2.57 4.37
N GLU A 55 9.00 2.44 3.92
CA GLU A 55 8.70 1.92 2.58
C GLU A 55 8.96 2.92 1.46
N ILE A 56 8.74 4.22 1.70
CA ILE A 56 9.00 5.24 0.68
C ILE A 56 10.50 5.34 0.36
N PRO A 57 11.44 5.34 1.33
CA PRO A 57 12.87 5.24 1.04
C PRO A 57 13.26 3.97 0.28
N ILE A 58 12.66 2.82 0.61
CA ILE A 58 12.90 1.56 -0.11
C ILE A 58 12.47 1.71 -1.57
N LEU A 59 11.23 2.15 -1.81
CA LEU A 59 10.71 2.44 -3.14
C LEU A 59 11.60 3.41 -3.91
N TRP A 60 12.03 4.50 -3.26
CA TRP A 60 12.95 5.47 -3.86
C TRP A 60 14.29 4.85 -4.24
N LEU A 61 14.90 4.06 -3.36
CA LEU A 61 16.19 3.40 -3.63
C LEU A 61 16.13 2.52 -4.89
N PHE A 62 15.03 1.79 -5.10
CA PHE A 62 14.85 0.89 -6.24
C PHE A 62 14.31 1.57 -7.50
N LEU A 63 13.54 2.66 -7.37
CA LEU A 63 12.83 3.34 -8.46
C LEU A 63 13.41 4.72 -8.82
N ARG A 64 14.44 5.23 -8.13
CA ARG A 64 15.07 6.55 -8.42
C ARG A 64 15.57 6.73 -9.85
N ARG A 65 15.84 5.63 -10.57
CA ARG A 65 16.24 5.65 -12.00
C ARG A 65 15.04 5.58 -12.95
N ASN A 66 13.85 5.27 -12.43
CA ASN A 66 12.63 5.02 -13.19
C ASN A 66 11.65 6.20 -13.14
N ASP A 67 11.70 7.05 -12.11
CA ASP A 67 10.76 8.16 -11.96
C ASP A 67 11.25 9.28 -11.02
N HIS A 68 10.54 10.40 -11.02
CA HIS A 68 10.80 11.52 -10.12
C HIS A 68 10.38 11.19 -8.68
N LEU A 69 11.11 11.75 -7.71
CA LEU A 69 10.85 11.56 -6.28
C LEU A 69 9.40 11.88 -5.90
N THR A 70 8.83 12.95 -6.44
CA THR A 70 7.43 13.36 -6.17
C THR A 70 6.41 12.29 -6.59
N SER A 71 6.63 11.64 -7.73
CA SER A 71 5.78 10.55 -8.21
C SER A 71 5.94 9.31 -7.35
N ILE A 72 7.18 8.97 -6.96
CA ILE A 72 7.48 7.82 -6.09
C ILE A 72 6.84 7.99 -4.71
N VAL A 73 6.98 9.17 -4.10
CA VAL A 73 6.38 9.48 -2.80
C VAL A 73 4.86 9.44 -2.89
N GLY A 74 4.27 10.12 -3.88
CA GLY A 74 2.81 10.21 -4.01
C GLY A 74 2.15 8.85 -4.28
N LEU A 75 2.69 8.08 -5.23
CA LEU A 75 2.16 6.76 -5.56
C LEU A 75 2.50 5.72 -4.47
N GLY A 76 3.67 5.82 -3.83
CA GLY A 76 4.05 4.94 -2.72
C GLY A 76 3.16 5.12 -1.49
N ALA A 77 2.85 6.37 -1.12
CA ALA A 77 1.89 6.65 -0.05
C ALA A 77 0.48 6.13 -0.39
N LEU A 78 0.06 6.29 -1.64
CA LEU A 78 -1.22 5.79 -2.14
C LEU A 78 -1.33 4.26 -2.04
N ILE A 79 -0.29 3.53 -2.47
CA ILE A 79 -0.22 2.07 -2.34
C ILE A 79 -0.35 1.68 -0.86
N ASN A 80 0.47 2.27 0.01
CA ASN A 80 0.49 1.99 1.45
C ASN A 80 -0.86 2.19 2.13
N VAL A 81 -1.53 3.32 1.86
CA VAL A 81 -2.87 3.59 2.43
C VAL A 81 -3.84 2.51 2.00
N SER A 82 -3.77 2.08 0.74
CA SER A 82 -4.69 1.06 0.23
C SER A 82 -4.45 -0.32 0.81
N THR A 83 -3.19 -0.70 0.98
CA THR A 83 -2.81 -2.04 1.44
C THR A 83 -2.97 -2.17 2.95
N TRP A 84 -2.66 -1.10 3.68
CA TRP A 84 -2.88 -1.05 5.12
C TRP A 84 -4.36 -1.11 5.49
N THR A 85 -5.23 -0.33 4.84
CA THR A 85 -6.68 -0.39 5.10
C THR A 85 -7.26 -1.77 4.78
N PHE A 86 -6.81 -2.38 3.68
CA PHE A 86 -7.15 -3.77 3.34
C PHE A 86 -6.71 -4.74 4.44
N LEU A 87 -5.47 -4.65 4.88
CA LEU A 87 -4.90 -5.54 5.91
C LEU A 87 -5.62 -5.40 7.25
N VAL A 88 -5.84 -4.17 7.71
CA VAL A 88 -6.58 -3.86 8.95
C VAL A 88 -7.99 -4.43 8.86
N TYR A 89 -8.72 -4.12 7.78
CA TYR A 89 -10.09 -4.60 7.61
C TYR A 89 -10.18 -6.14 7.65
N TYR A 90 -9.35 -6.82 6.86
CA TYR A 90 -9.38 -8.27 6.81
C TYR A 90 -8.93 -8.92 8.11
N TYR A 91 -7.93 -8.36 8.79
CA TYR A 91 -7.48 -8.84 10.08
C TYR A 91 -8.60 -8.79 11.11
N TYR A 92 -9.31 -7.66 11.22
CA TYR A 92 -10.40 -7.51 12.19
C TYR A 92 -11.64 -8.33 11.86
N GLN A 93 -12.00 -8.48 10.57
CA GLN A 93 -13.22 -9.20 10.19
C GLN A 93 -13.06 -10.72 10.20
N PHE A 94 -11.89 -11.22 9.79
CA PHE A 94 -11.71 -12.67 9.57
C PHE A 94 -10.72 -13.30 10.55
N GLY A 95 -10.07 -12.52 11.43
CA GLY A 95 -9.08 -13.04 12.36
C GLY A 95 -7.93 -13.78 11.67
N GLY A 96 -7.60 -13.36 10.44
CA GLY A 96 -6.73 -14.09 9.53
C GLY A 96 -5.29 -14.23 10.04
N ASN A 97 -4.59 -15.25 9.56
CA ASN A 97 -3.16 -15.41 9.80
C ASN A 97 -2.41 -14.19 9.23
N ILE A 98 -1.83 -13.36 10.11
CA ILE A 98 -1.15 -12.12 9.74
C ILE A 98 -0.04 -12.38 8.70
N TYR A 99 0.72 -13.46 8.82
CA TYR A 99 1.78 -13.81 7.87
C TYR A 99 1.23 -14.08 6.46
N PHE A 100 0.03 -14.66 6.36
CA PHE A 100 -0.61 -14.92 5.07
C PHE A 100 -1.19 -13.63 4.47
N LEU A 101 -1.75 -12.75 5.30
CA LEU A 101 -2.23 -11.44 4.87
C LEU A 101 -1.08 -10.56 4.34
N GLU A 102 0.05 -10.54 5.05
CA GLU A 102 1.27 -9.83 4.63
C GLU A 102 1.81 -10.36 3.30
N LEU A 103 1.81 -11.68 3.10
CA LEU A 103 2.21 -12.28 1.83
C LEU A 103 1.28 -11.85 0.69
N LEU A 104 -0.04 -11.84 0.93
CA LEU A 104 -1.02 -11.36 -0.05
C LEU A 104 -0.82 -9.88 -0.38
N VAL A 105 -0.61 -9.05 0.64
CA VAL A 105 -0.32 -7.62 0.46
C VAL A 105 0.94 -7.43 -0.36
N ALA A 106 2.05 -8.12 -0.03
CA ALA A 106 3.29 -8.02 -0.78
C ALA A 106 3.13 -8.40 -2.26
N LEU A 107 2.31 -9.41 -2.57
CA LEU A 107 1.99 -9.78 -3.94
C LEU A 107 1.17 -8.70 -4.66
N VAL A 108 0.15 -8.17 -3.98
CA VAL A 108 -0.66 -7.07 -4.52
C VAL A 108 0.24 -5.86 -4.80
N GLU A 109 1.06 -5.43 -3.85
CA GLU A 109 2.01 -4.32 -4.03
C GLU A 109 2.99 -4.55 -5.19
N SER A 110 3.45 -5.79 -5.36
CA SER A 110 4.30 -6.16 -6.49
C SER A 110 3.59 -5.96 -7.84
N LEU A 111 2.28 -6.22 -7.92
CA LEU A 111 1.45 -5.93 -9.09
C LEU A 111 1.31 -4.43 -9.31
N TRP A 112 1.11 -3.66 -8.24
CA TRP A 112 1.02 -2.19 -8.27
C TRP A 112 2.31 -1.56 -8.79
N ILE A 113 3.45 -1.94 -8.20
CA ILE A 113 4.76 -1.41 -8.57
C ILE A 113 5.06 -1.71 -10.04
N ARG A 114 4.76 -2.92 -10.50
CA ARG A 114 4.91 -3.28 -11.92
C ARG A 114 4.03 -2.41 -12.81
N SER A 115 2.77 -2.25 -12.48
CA SER A 115 1.79 -1.56 -13.33
C SER A 115 2.07 -0.06 -13.42
N LEU A 116 2.52 0.55 -12.32
CA LEU A 116 2.77 1.98 -12.22
C LEU A 116 4.14 2.38 -12.82
N TRP A 117 5.19 1.59 -12.60
CA TRP A 117 6.55 1.92 -13.07
C TRP A 117 7.04 1.08 -14.26
N SER A 118 6.20 0.19 -14.78
CA SER A 118 6.45 -0.66 -15.96
C SER A 118 7.79 -1.41 -15.90
N ILE A 119 8.14 -1.92 -14.71
CA ILE A 119 9.39 -2.66 -14.47
C ILE A 119 9.23 -4.17 -14.65
N ASN A 120 10.35 -4.89 -14.78
CA ASN A 120 10.36 -6.35 -14.92
C ASN A 120 9.79 -7.05 -13.67
N TRP A 121 9.09 -8.17 -13.88
CA TRP A 121 8.44 -8.96 -12.81
C TRP A 121 9.37 -9.32 -11.65
N PRO A 122 10.60 -9.82 -11.88
CA PRO A 122 11.49 -10.16 -10.76
C PRO A 122 11.84 -8.93 -9.91
N LYS A 123 11.99 -7.77 -10.56
CA LYS A 123 12.28 -6.52 -9.87
C LYS A 123 11.08 -6.02 -9.07
N SER A 124 9.86 -6.08 -9.62
CA SER A 124 8.66 -5.65 -8.90
C SER A 124 8.34 -6.54 -7.71
N VAL A 125 8.46 -7.86 -7.88
CA VAL A 125 8.28 -8.83 -6.79
C VAL A 125 9.31 -8.64 -5.69
N LEU A 126 10.58 -8.43 -6.06
CA LEU A 126 11.63 -8.14 -5.09
C LEU A 126 11.33 -6.86 -4.29
N ILE A 127 10.89 -5.78 -4.95
CA ILE A 127 10.59 -4.53 -4.25
C ILE A 127 9.41 -4.72 -3.29
N GLY A 128 8.31 -5.34 -3.73
CA GLY A 128 7.14 -5.56 -2.87
C GLY A 128 7.45 -6.44 -1.66
N LEU A 129 8.19 -7.54 -1.87
CA LEU A 129 8.62 -8.42 -0.78
C LEU A 129 9.57 -7.72 0.19
N VAL A 130 10.56 -6.96 -0.31
CA VAL A 130 11.51 -6.24 0.56
C VAL A 130 10.82 -5.14 1.34
N ALA A 131 9.93 -4.36 0.71
CA ALA A 131 9.19 -3.30 1.39
C ALA A 131 8.36 -3.88 2.55
N ASN A 132 7.52 -4.88 2.28
CA ASN A 132 6.67 -5.52 3.29
C ASN A 132 7.47 -6.29 4.35
N ALA A 133 8.50 -7.05 3.96
CA ALA A 133 9.27 -7.82 4.94
C ALA A 133 10.01 -6.89 5.92
N VAL A 134 10.51 -5.76 5.45
CA VAL A 134 11.19 -4.78 6.31
C VAL A 134 10.18 -4.04 7.18
N SER A 135 9.06 -3.57 6.63
CA SER A 135 8.04 -2.86 7.43
C SER A 135 7.39 -3.79 8.45
N PHE A 136 7.01 -5.00 8.07
CA PHE A 136 6.48 -6.04 8.96
C PHE A 136 7.50 -6.43 10.04
N GLY A 137 8.77 -6.66 9.67
CA GLY A 137 9.82 -7.01 10.62
C GLY A 137 10.06 -5.91 11.66
N LEU A 138 10.03 -4.65 11.23
CA LEU A 138 10.14 -3.51 12.13
C LEU A 138 8.91 -3.37 13.04
N GLY A 139 7.70 -3.58 12.52
CA GLY A 139 6.47 -3.63 13.32
C GLY A 139 6.49 -4.76 14.35
N TRP A 140 6.92 -5.96 13.97
CA TRP A 140 7.04 -7.11 14.87
C TRP A 140 8.05 -6.87 16.00
N SER A 141 9.15 -6.17 15.70
CA SER A 141 10.18 -5.84 16.70
C SER A 141 9.75 -4.78 17.73
N GLY A 142 8.57 -4.16 17.55
CA GLY A 142 8.06 -3.08 18.41
C GLY A 142 8.74 -1.73 18.21
N ILE A 143 9.64 -1.61 17.23
CA ILE A 143 10.24 -0.34 16.80
C ILE A 143 9.17 0.54 16.13
N LEU A 144 8.26 -0.11 15.40
CA LEU A 144 7.26 0.50 14.54
C LEU A 144 5.86 0.29 15.13
#